data_AF-A0AAE0V7V2-F1
#
_entry.id   AF-A0AAE0V7V2-F1
#
_cell.length_a   1.000
_cell.length_b   1.000
_cell.length_c   1.000
_cell.angle_alpha   90.00
_cell.angle_beta   90.00
_cell.angle_gamma   90.00
#
_symmetry.space_group_name_H-M   'P 1'
#
loop_
_entity.id
_entity.type
_entity.pdbx_description
1 polymer ?
#
loop_
_entity_poly.entity_id
_entity_poly.type
_entity_poly.pdbx_seq_one_letter_code
_entity_poly.pdbx_strand_id
1 'polypeptide(L)'
;MKKKRSEIEKKTKWWKLKKEECCEEFRQKLRQVLSGQVVLPDDWETTAEVIRETGRKVLGVSSGRRKEDKETWWWNEEVQDSIQRKRLAKKKWDMDRTEENR
;
A
#
# COMPACT_ATOMS: atom_id res chain seq x y z
N MET A 1 -28.94 -6.31 8.78
CA MET A 1 -28.57 -5.25 7.81
C MET A 1 -27.07 -5.26 7.60
N LYS A 2 -26.59 -5.57 6.38
CA LYS A 2 -25.15 -5.55 6.06
C LYS A 2 -24.71 -4.08 5.93
N LYS A 3 -23.89 -3.57 6.86
CA LYS A 3 -23.29 -2.22 6.75
C LYS A 3 -22.59 -2.11 5.39
N LYS A 4 -23.02 -1.16 4.55
CA LYS A 4 -22.30 -0.78 3.32
C LYS A 4 -20.88 -0.40 3.73
N ARG A 5 -19.89 -1.11 3.19
CA ARG A 5 -18.48 -0.76 3.36
C ARG A 5 -18.32 0.63 2.74
N SER A 6 -17.95 1.63 3.54
CA SER A 6 -17.55 2.92 3.00
C SER A 6 -16.40 2.67 2.02
N GLU A 7 -16.53 3.20 0.81
CA GLU A 7 -15.48 3.15 -0.19
C GLU A 7 -14.35 4.05 0.30
N ILE A 8 -13.35 3.45 0.95
CA ILE A 8 -12.24 4.22 1.47
C ILE A 8 -11.34 4.55 0.28
N GLU A 9 -11.19 5.85 0.01
CA GLU A 9 -10.32 6.34 -1.06
C GLU A 9 -8.91 5.79 -0.90
N LYS A 10 -8.40 5.21 -1.99
CA LYS A 10 -7.04 4.68 -2.07
C LYS A 10 -6.06 5.86 -2.07
N LYS A 11 -5.36 6.08 -0.95
CA LYS A 11 -4.38 7.16 -0.82
C LYS A 11 -2.98 6.71 -1.27
N THR A 12 -2.33 7.51 -2.11
CA THR A 12 -0.91 7.34 -2.48
C THR A 12 -0.04 7.42 -1.22
N LYS A 13 0.94 6.51 -1.10
CA LYS A 13 1.84 6.44 0.06
C LYS A 13 2.94 7.50 0.02
N TRP A 14 2.58 8.79 0.04
CA TRP A 14 3.53 9.91 -0.02
C TRP A 14 4.59 9.87 1.08
N TRP A 15 4.28 9.31 2.25
CA TRP A 15 5.23 9.14 3.36
C TRP A 15 6.46 8.28 3.00
N LYS A 16 6.39 7.45 1.95
CA LYS A 16 7.55 6.71 1.44
C LYS A 16 8.60 7.60 0.77
N LEU A 17 8.26 8.83 0.36
CA LEU A 17 9.24 9.80 -0.17
C LEU A 17 10.26 10.25 0.87
N LYS A 18 10.02 9.98 2.16
CA LYS A 18 11.03 10.18 3.21
C LYS A 18 12.23 9.23 3.06
N LYS A 19 12.08 8.14 2.30
CA LYS A 19 13.18 7.23 1.97
C LYS A 19 13.84 7.72 0.68
N GLU A 20 15.15 7.94 0.74
CA GLU A 20 15.94 8.48 -0.36
C GLU A 20 15.87 7.60 -1.62
N GLU A 21 15.98 6.28 -1.46
CA GLU A 21 15.84 5.30 -2.56
C GLU A 21 14.48 5.41 -3.30
N CYS A 22 13.38 5.51 -2.54
CA CYS A 22 12.05 5.65 -3.13
C CYS A 22 11.83 7.02 -3.79
N CYS A 23 12.53 8.05 -3.30
CA CYS A 23 12.50 9.38 -3.88
C CYS A 23 13.24 9.41 -5.22
N GLU A 24 14.42 8.79 -5.29
CA GLU A 24 15.21 8.69 -6.53
C GLU A 24 14.50 7.87 -7.59
N GLU A 25 13.95 6.70 -7.25
CA GLU A 25 13.17 5.89 -8.19
C GLU A 25 11.97 6.68 -8.74
N PHE A 26 11.27 7.41 -7.87
CA PHE A 26 10.15 8.27 -8.26
C PHE A 26 10.60 9.40 -9.20
N ARG A 27 11.70 10.08 -8.90
CA ARG A 27 12.27 11.15 -9.75
C ARG A 27 12.74 10.61 -11.08
N GLN A 28 13.36 9.43 -11.13
CA GLN A 28 13.82 8.81 -12.36
C GLN A 28 12.64 8.43 -13.24
N LYS A 29 11.59 7.84 -12.66
CA LYS A 29 10.37 7.47 -13.39
C LYS A 29 9.57 8.68 -13.86
N LEU A 30 9.49 9.72 -13.03
CA LEU A 30 8.92 11.01 -13.44
C LEU A 30 9.70 11.61 -14.60
N ARG A 31 11.05 11.63 -14.52
CA ARG A 31 11.88 12.10 -15.62
C ARG A 31 11.66 11.28 -16.88
N GLN A 32 11.55 9.96 -16.81
CA GLN A 32 11.24 9.12 -17.99
C GLN A 32 9.89 9.47 -18.61
N VAL A 33 8.85 9.63 -17.79
CA VAL A 33 7.49 9.98 -18.25
C VAL A 33 7.46 11.40 -18.84
N LEU A 34 8.19 12.34 -18.23
CA LEU A 34 8.24 13.74 -18.66
C LEU A 34 9.29 14.01 -19.74
N SER A 35 10.29 13.15 -19.93
CA SER A 35 11.34 13.32 -20.95
C SER A 35 10.83 13.19 -22.39
N GLY A 36 9.57 12.76 -22.57
CA GLY A 36 8.85 12.86 -23.83
C GLY A 36 8.14 14.21 -24.06
N GLN A 37 8.03 15.05 -23.03
CA GLN A 37 7.43 16.38 -23.11
C GLN A 37 8.54 17.44 -23.03
N VAL A 38 8.93 17.95 -24.21
CA VAL A 38 9.85 19.09 -24.36
C VAL A 38 9.25 20.40 -23.81
N VAL A 39 7.93 20.43 -23.61
CA VAL A 39 7.20 21.55 -23.02
C VAL A 39 6.21 20.97 -22.01
N LEU A 40 6.35 21.34 -20.74
CA LEU A 40 5.31 21.09 -19.74
C LEU A 40 4.05 21.80 -20.23
N PRO A 41 2.91 21.11 -20.37
CA PRO A 41 1.65 21.76 -20.71
C PRO A 41 1.40 22.90 -19.71
N ASP A 42 0.95 24.05 -20.20
CA ASP A 42 0.48 25.17 -19.35
C ASP A 42 -0.66 24.70 -18.41
N ASP A 43 -1.27 23.56 -18.75
CA ASP A 43 -2.21 22.79 -17.94
C ASP A 43 -1.52 22.10 -16.75
N TRP A 44 -1.49 22.83 -15.64
CA TRP A 44 -1.08 22.34 -14.33
C TRP A 44 -1.88 21.12 -13.86
N GLU A 45 -3.14 20.98 -14.29
CA GLU A 45 -3.98 19.82 -14.00
C GLU A 45 -3.41 18.52 -14.59
N THR A 46 -3.03 18.55 -15.86
CA THR A 46 -2.43 17.42 -16.57
C THR A 46 -1.11 17.01 -15.92
N THR A 47 -0.26 17.99 -15.61
CA THR A 47 1.02 17.75 -14.92
C THR A 47 0.79 17.13 -13.53
N ALA A 48 -0.17 17.64 -12.77
CA ALA A 48 -0.53 17.11 -11.46
C ALA A 48 -1.07 15.67 -11.56
N GLU A 49 -1.83 15.35 -12.60
CA GLU A 49 -2.38 14.02 -12.81
C GLU A 49 -1.28 13.00 -13.13
N VAL A 50 -0.33 13.35 -13.99
CA VAL A 50 0.87 12.53 -14.28
C VAL A 50 1.71 12.29 -13.02
N ILE A 51 1.87 13.31 -12.17
CA ILE A 51 2.58 13.17 -10.89
C ILE A 51 1.84 12.23 -9.94
N ARG A 52 0.51 12.39 -9.83
CA ARG A 52 -0.32 11.51 -8.99
C ARG A 52 -0.30 10.07 -9.50
N GLU A 53 -0.34 9.86 -10.80
CA GLU A 53 -0.32 8.53 -11.41
C GLU A 53 1.04 7.84 -11.23
N THR A 54 2.13 8.55 -11.52
CA THR A 54 3.49 8.06 -11.26
C THR A 54 3.68 7.76 -9.79
N GLY A 55 3.14 8.60 -8.90
CA GLY A 55 3.17 8.39 -7.46
C GLY A 55 2.44 7.13 -7.04
N ARG A 56 1.25 6.87 -7.62
CA ARG A 56 0.51 5.61 -7.40
C ARG A 56 1.27 4.38 -7.89
N LYS A 57 1.98 4.48 -9.02
CA LYS A 57 2.76 3.38 -9.61
C LYS A 57 4.02 3.06 -8.80
N VAL A 58 4.78 4.06 -8.36
CA VAL A 58 6.06 3.87 -7.64
C VAL A 58 5.85 3.65 -6.15
N LEU A 59 5.14 4.57 -5.49
CA LEU A 59 4.98 4.51 -4.03
C LEU A 59 3.92 3.47 -3.62
N GLY A 60 3.03 3.15 -4.55
CA GLY A 60 1.88 2.30 -4.33
C GLY A 60 0.74 3.05 -3.65
N VAL A 61 -0.44 2.44 -3.72
CA VAL A 61 -1.64 2.90 -3.01
C VAL A 61 -1.80 2.14 -1.69
N SER A 62 -2.21 2.84 -0.65
CA SER A 62 -2.74 2.22 0.57
C SER A 62 -4.23 1.97 0.39
N SER A 63 -4.73 0.89 0.98
CA SER A 63 -6.17 0.57 0.99
C SER A 63 -6.99 1.54 1.85
N GLY A 64 -6.35 2.55 2.46
CA GLY A 64 -6.97 3.57 3.31
C GLY A 64 -7.56 3.04 4.62
N ARG A 65 -7.66 1.72 4.80
CA ARG A 65 -8.11 1.11 6.05
C ARG A 65 -7.13 1.46 7.16
N ARG A 66 -7.51 2.36 8.05
CA ARG A 66 -6.99 2.33 9.42
C ARG A 66 -7.23 0.91 9.92
N LYS A 67 -6.20 0.27 10.48
CA LYS A 67 -6.46 -0.82 11.41
C LYS A 67 -7.33 -0.18 12.48
N GLU A 68 -8.58 -0.63 12.63
CA GLU A 68 -9.34 -0.29 13.81
C GLU A 68 -8.46 -0.63 15.00
N ASP A 69 -8.21 0.37 15.85
CA ASP A 69 -7.47 0.16 17.09
C ASP A 69 -8.24 -0.90 17.86
N LYS A 70 -7.59 -2.05 18.04
CA LYS A 70 -8.19 -3.19 18.73
C LYS A 70 -8.10 -2.99 20.24
N GLU A 71 -8.39 -1.78 20.71
CA GLU A 71 -8.52 -1.49 22.13
C GLU A 71 -9.87 -2.05 22.61
N THR A 72 -9.95 -3.38 22.67
CA THR A 72 -11.01 -4.08 23.38
C THR A 72 -10.37 -4.63 24.66
N TRP A 73 -11.06 -4.58 25.79
CA TRP A 73 -10.52 -4.93 27.12
C TRP A 73 -9.89 -6.33 27.26
N TRP A 74 -10.11 -7.23 26.30
CA TRP A 74 -9.51 -8.57 26.21
C TRP A 74 -8.33 -8.65 25.21
N TRP A 75 -7.98 -7.57 24.51
CA TRP A 75 -6.90 -7.50 23.54
C TRP A 75 -5.56 -7.22 24.24
N ASN A 76 -5.06 -8.23 24.96
CA ASN A 76 -3.77 -8.20 25.64
C ASN A 76 -2.65 -8.81 24.77
N GLU A 77 -1.39 -8.60 25.13
CA GLU A 77 -0.20 -9.15 24.47
C GLU A 77 -0.29 -10.68 24.30
N GLU A 78 -0.80 -11.39 25.31
CA GLU A 78 -1.01 -12.84 25.26
C GLU A 78 -1.98 -13.25 24.14
N VAL A 79 -3.07 -12.50 23.98
CA VAL A 79 -4.06 -12.76 22.92
C VAL A 79 -3.46 -12.44 21.55
N GLN A 80 -2.64 -11.39 21.46
CA GLN A 80 -1.93 -11.05 20.23
C GLN A 80 -0.94 -12.16 19.83
N ASP A 81 -0.14 -12.64 20.78
CA ASP A 81 0.86 -13.68 20.55
C ASP A 81 0.19 -15.02 20.20
N SER A 82 -0.88 -15.40 20.90
CA SER A 82 -1.69 -16.59 20.56
C SER A 82 -2.24 -16.54 19.14
N ILE A 83 -2.79 -15.39 18.71
CA ILE A 83 -3.28 -15.21 17.33
C ILE A 83 -2.13 -15.22 16.32
N GLN A 84 -0.98 -14.63 16.64
CA GLN A 84 0.20 -14.65 15.78
C GLN A 84 0.72 -16.08 15.59
N ARG A 85 0.89 -16.85 16.68
CA ARG A 85 1.27 -18.26 16.63
C ARG A 85 0.31 -19.08 15.78
N LYS A 86 -1.01 -18.92 15.98
CA LYS A 86 -2.03 -19.59 15.16
C LYS A 86 -1.89 -19.27 13.67
N ARG A 87 -1.67 -18.00 13.33
CA ARG A 87 -1.49 -17.56 11.93
C ARG A 87 -0.21 -18.10 11.31
N LEU A 88 0.89 -18.12 12.06
CA LEU A 88 2.16 -18.68 11.60
C LEU A 88 2.06 -20.19 11.39
N ALA A 89 1.43 -20.91 12.31
CA ALA A 89 1.17 -22.34 12.17
C ALA A 89 0.29 -22.64 10.95
N LYS A 90 -0.79 -21.87 10.74
CA LYS A 90 -1.64 -22.02 9.56
C LYS A 90 -0.89 -21.72 8.27
N LYS A 91 -0.04 -20.69 8.26
CA LYS A 91 0.79 -20.34 7.09
C LYS A 91 1.78 -21.46 6.76
N LYS A 92 2.46 -22.02 7.76
CA LYS A 92 3.35 -23.18 7.59
C LYS A 92 2.57 -24.37 7.03
N TRP A 93 1.46 -24.71 7.67
CA TRP A 93 0.58 -25.78 7.22
C TRP A 93 0.07 -25.58 5.78
N ASP A 94 -0.28 -24.35 5.39
CA ASP A 94 -0.68 -24.04 4.01
C ASP A 94 0.47 -24.18 3.02
N MET A 95 1.68 -23.74 3.39
CA MET A 95 2.88 -23.88 2.55
C MET A 95 3.25 -25.36 2.35
N ASP A 96 3.27 -26.13 3.43
CA ASP A 96 3.60 -27.56 3.41
C ASP A 96 2.54 -28.37 2.63
N ARG A 97 1.29 -27.90 2.58
CA ARG A 97 0.22 -28.50 1.77
C ARG A 97 0.31 -28.22 0.27
N THR A 98 1.22 -27.37 -0.20
CA THR A 98 1.26 -26.95 -1.61
C THR A 98 2.17 -27.80 -2.50
N GLU A 99 3.00 -28.69 -1.95
CA GLU A 99 3.97 -29.45 -2.76
C GLU A 99 3.76 -30.98 -2.80
N GLU A 100 2.96 -31.59 -1.93
CA GLU A 100 2.91 -33.07 -1.88
C GLU A 100 1.52 -33.69 -1.66
N ASN A 101 0.41 -32.95 -1.75
CA ASN A 101 -0.91 -33.57 -1.58
C ASN A 101 -2.02 -32.90 -2.41
N ARG A 102 -2.01 -33.21 -3.71
CA ARG A 102 -3.19 -33.12 -4.57
C ARG A 102 -3.77 -34.51 -4.76
#